data_AF-A0A2V6H2D4-F1
#
_entry.id   AF-A0A2V6H2D4-F1
#
_cell.length_a   1.000
_cell.length_b   1.000
_cell.length_c   1.000
_cell.angle_alpha   90.00
_cell.angle_beta   90.00
_cell.angle_gamma   90.00
#
_symmetry.space_group_name_H-M   'P 1'
#
loop_
_entity.id
_entity.type
_entity.pdbx_description
1 polymer ?
#
loop_
_entity_poly.entity_id
_entity_poly.type
_entity_poly.pdbx_seq_one_letter_code
_entity_poly.pdbx_strand_id
1 'polypeptide(L)' 'MHNDLPALATKIGERLSISSEYVVTQPAELRVLRDMSEDEIREFAKSHGWRIIRRLGGRQIEFYNDASVRAL' A
#
# COMPACT_ATOMS: atom_id res chain seq x y z
N MET A 1 3.69 15.48 7.68
CA MET A 1 2.96 14.38 8.33
C MET A 1 1.88 13.92 7.37
N HIS A 2 1.89 12.65 6.98
CA HIS A 2 0.91 12.09 6.04
C HIS A 2 -0.43 11.87 6.75
N ASN A 3 -1.22 12.93 6.94
CA ASN A 3 -2.48 12.86 7.68
C ASN A 3 -3.48 11.86 7.08
N ASP A 4 -3.37 11.58 5.79
CA ASP A 4 -4.25 10.66 5.06
C ASP A 4 -3.72 9.22 5.02
N LEU A 5 -2.50 8.96 5.49
CA LEU A 5 -1.89 7.62 5.45
C LEU A 5 -2.68 6.58 6.28
N PRO A 6 -3.16 6.89 7.51
CA PRO A 6 -4.01 5.95 8.24
C PRO A 6 -5.31 5.62 7.50
N ALA A 7 -5.97 6.63 6.92
CA ALA A 7 -7.20 6.41 6.15
C ALA A 7 -6.95 5.56 4.90
N LEU A 8 -5.83 5.80 4.21
CA LEU A 8 -5.41 4.97 3.08
C LEU A 8 -5.11 3.54 3.53
N ALA A 9 -4.45 3.33 4.67
CA ALA A 9 -4.18 2.01 5.21
C ALA A 9 -5.47 1.25 5.51
N THR A 10 -6.46 1.89 6.16
CA THR A 10 -7.78 1.30 6.40
C THR A 10 -8.42 0.86 5.10
N LYS A 11 -8.45 1.74 4.09
CA LYS A 11 -9.04 1.43 2.78
C LYS A 11 -8.34 0.27 2.08
N ILE A 12 -7.00 0.23 2.09
CA ILE A 12 -6.23 -0.88 1.51
C ILE A 12 -6.57 -2.19 2.24
N GLY A 13 -6.56 -2.17 3.57
CA GLY A 13 -6.86 -3.35 4.39
C GLY A 13 -8.27 -3.89 4.17
N GLU A 14 -9.28 -3.02 4.12
CA GLU A 14 -10.66 -3.41 3.82
C GLU A 14 -10.77 -4.08 2.45
N ARG A 15 -10.13 -3.51 1.43
CA ARG A 15 -10.14 -4.10 0.08
C ARG A 15 -9.44 -5.44 0.07
N LEU A 16 -8.25 -5.52 0.64
CA LEU A 16 -7.50 -6.78 0.73
C LEU A 16 -8.19 -7.82 1.63
N SER A 17 -9.10 -7.46 2.53
CA SER A 17 -9.88 -8.46 3.28
C SER A 17 -10.85 -9.26 2.39
N ILE A 18 -11.22 -8.72 1.22
CA ILE A 18 -12.17 -9.34 0.28
C ILE A 18 -11.59 -9.58 -1.13
N SER A 19 -10.37 -9.11 -1.41
CA SER A 19 -9.67 -9.32 -2.68
C SER A 19 -8.19 -9.68 -2.47
N SER A 20 -7.59 -10.30 -3.48
CA SER A 20 -6.15 -10.62 -3.46
C SER A 20 -5.25 -9.39 -3.68
N GLU A 21 -5.78 -8.34 -4.31
CA GLU A 21 -5.04 -7.15 -4.69
C GLU A 21 -5.83 -5.84 -4.52
N TYR A 22 -5.10 -4.75 -4.33
CA TYR A 22 -5.60 -3.38 -4.40
C TYR A 22 -4.63 -2.51 -5.20
N VAL A 23 -5.12 -1.90 -6.28
CA VAL A 23 -4.33 -1.04 -7.15
C VAL A 23 -4.63 0.42 -6.84
N VAL A 24 -3.63 1.15 -6.37
CA VAL A 24 -3.72 2.59 -6.15
C VAL A 24 -3.59 3.30 -7.51
N THR A 25 -4.71 3.85 -7.98
CA THR A 25 -4.80 4.60 -9.24
C THR A 25 -5.33 6.03 -9.04
N GLN A 26 -5.95 6.31 -7.89
CA GLN A 26 -6.54 7.63 -7.65
C GLN A 26 -5.44 8.66 -7.33
N PRO A 27 -5.45 9.85 -7.97
CA PRO A 27 -4.43 10.87 -7.74
C PRO A 27 -4.29 11.31 -6.28
N ALA A 28 -5.37 11.29 -5.49
CA ALA A 28 -5.33 11.62 -4.08
C ALA A 28 -4.53 10.59 -3.28
N GLU A 29 -4.78 9.30 -3.50
CA GLU A 29 -4.06 8.20 -2.84
C GLU A 29 -2.60 8.14 -3.28
N LEU A 30 -2.33 8.33 -4.57
CA LEU A 30 -0.97 8.41 -5.09
C LEU A 30 -0.18 9.56 -4.44
N ARG A 31 -0.82 10.70 -4.15
CA ARG A 31 -0.18 11.81 -3.43
C ARG A 31 0.22 11.44 -2.01
N VAL A 32 -0.60 10.67 -1.30
CA VAL A 32 -0.27 10.18 0.06
C VAL A 32 1.02 9.34 0.04
N LEU A 33 1.22 8.55 -1.01
CA LEU A 33 2.38 7.67 -1.17
C LEU A 33 3.54 8.32 -1.92
N ARG A 34 3.36 9.53 -2.49
CA ARG A 34 4.33 10.14 -3.42
C ARG A 34 5.58 10.61 -2.69
N ASP A 35 5.40 11.14 -1.49
CA ASP A 35 6.50 11.72 -0.70
C ASP A 35 7.25 10.64 0.11
N MET A 36 6.81 9.38 0.02
CA MET A 36 7.50 8.21 0.54
C MET A 36 8.46 7.61 -0.51
N SER A 37 9.68 7.32 -0.08
CA SER A 37 10.62 6.49 -0.81
C SER A 37 10.08 5.08 -1.03
N GLU A 38 10.67 4.34 -1.96
CA GLU A 38 10.23 2.96 -2.23
C GLU A 38 10.37 2.06 -0.99
N ASP A 39 11.45 2.21 -0.23
CA ASP A 39 11.66 1.43 0.99
C ASP A 39 10.68 1.81 2.10
N GLU A 40 10.33 3.09 2.25
CA GLU A 40 9.29 3.50 3.19
C GLU A 40 7.92 2.89 2.84
N ILE A 41 7.55 2.82 1.56
CA ILE A 41 6.28 2.20 1.14
C ILE A 41 6.34 0.68 1.37
N ARG A 42 7.49 0.04 1.15
CA ARG A 42 7.68 -1.39 1.43
C ARG A 42 7.54 -1.68 2.92
N GLU A 43 8.18 -0.90 3.78
CA GLU A 43 8.09 -1.07 5.23
C GLU A 43 6.66 -0.79 5.73
N PHE A 44 6.01 0.24 5.21
CA PHE A 44 4.59 0.49 5.47
C PHE A 44 3.70 -0.70 5.07
N ALA A 45 3.93 -1.30 3.91
CA ALA A 45 3.15 -2.46 3.49
C ALA A 45 3.43 -3.69 4.37
N LYS A 46 4.70 -3.96 4.67
CA LYS A 46 5.10 -5.08 5.54
C LYS A 46 4.50 -4.97 6.93
N SER A 47 4.45 -3.77 7.51
CA SER A 47 3.85 -3.56 8.84
C SER A 47 2.37 -3.91 8.92
N HIS A 48 1.70 -4.08 7.76
CA HIS A 48 0.31 -4.49 7.65
C HIS A 48 0.13 -5.92 7.10
N GLY A 49 1.23 -6.66 6.90
CA GLY A 49 1.20 -8.00 6.30
C GLY A 49 0.88 -7.97 4.80
N TRP A 50 1.32 -6.92 4.10
CA TRP A 50 1.14 -6.75 2.66
C TRP A 50 2.48 -6.75 1.93
N ARG A 51 2.41 -7.01 0.63
CA ARG A 51 3.50 -6.83 -0.33
C ARG A 51 3.11 -5.78 -1.36
N ILE A 52 4.11 -5.09 -1.92
CA ILE A 52 3.88 -4.10 -2.98
C ILE A 52 4.59 -4.42 -4.29
N ILE A 53 4.01 -3.93 -5.38
CA ILE A 53 4.69 -3.76 -6.68
C ILE A 53 4.51 -2.31 -7.13
N ARG A 54 5.63 -1.61 -7.38
CA ARG A 54 5.63 -0.30 -8.04
C ARG A 54 5.82 -0.52 -9.54
N ARG A 55 4.87 -0.07 -10.35
CA ARG A 55 4.98 -0.18 -11.82
C ARG A 55 5.89 0.90 -12.39
N LEU A 56 6.42 0.63 -13.58
CA LEU A 56 7.25 1.56 -14.34
C LEU A 56 6.61 2.95 -14.44
N GLY A 57 7.39 3.98 -14.14
CA GLY A 57 6.93 5.37 -14.10
C GLY A 57 6.30 5.83 -12.79
N GLY A 58 6.18 4.97 -11.77
CA GLY A 58 5.79 5.36 -10.40
C GLY A 58 4.34 5.84 -10.24
N ARG A 59 3.50 5.64 -11.27
CA ARG A 59 2.09 6.10 -11.32
C ARG A 59 1.10 5.09 -10.77
N GLN A 60 1.55 3.88 -10.47
CA GLN A 60 0.71 2.80 -10.00
C GLN A 60 1.47 2.01 -8.95
N ILE A 61 0.79 1.78 -7.83
CA ILE A 61 1.27 0.98 -6.71
C ILE A 61 0.23 -0.08 -6.45
N GLU A 62 0.64 -1.33 -6.50
CA GLU A 62 -0.22 -2.49 -6.28
C GLU A 62 0.11 -3.06 -4.91
N PHE A 63 -0.91 -3.26 -4.08
CA PHE A 63 -0.82 -3.92 -2.80
C PHE A 63 -1.42 -5.31 -2.90
N TYR A 64 -0.79 -6.27 -2.24
CA TYR A 64 -1.20 -7.67 -2.18
C TYR A 64 -1.20 -8.12 -0.73
N ASN A 65 -2.17 -8.95 -0.35
CA ASN A 65 -2.04 -9.68 0.92
C ASN A 65 -0.79 -10.55 0.87
N ASP A 66 -0.02 -10.51 1.94
CA ASP A 66 1.14 -11.37 2.10
C ASP A 66 0.99 -12.17 3.39
N ALA A 67 0.37 -13.35 3.24
CA ALA A 67 0.20 -14.30 4.34
C ALA A 67 1.54 -14.79 4.92
N SER A 68 2.65 -14.64 4.19
CA SER A 68 3.99 -15.01 4.67
C SER A 68 4.65 -13.94 5.55
N VAL A 69 4.16 -12.70 5.49
CA VAL A 69 4.69 -11.56 6.26
C VAL A 69 4.03 -11.44 7.64
N ARG A 70 2.90 -12.14 7.88
CA ARG A 70 2.37 -12.34 9.23
C ARG A 70 3.30 -13.27 10.01
N ALA A 71 4.34 -12.68 10.62
CA ALA A 71 5.01 -13.33 11.75
C ALA A 71 3.96 -13.54 12.85
N LEU A 72 3.92 -14.76 13.39
CA LEU A 72 3.15 -15.13 14.59
C LEU A 72 3.50 -14.24 15.77
#